data_AF-A0A1I4GUT6-F1
#
_entry.id   AF-A0A1I4GUT6-F1
#
_cell.length_a   1.000
_cell.length_b   1.000
_cell.length_c   1.000
_cell.angle_alpha   90.00
_cell.angle_beta   90.00
_cell.angle_gamma   90.00
#
_symmetry.space_group_name_H-M   'P 1'
#
loop_
_entity.id
_entity.type
_entity.pdbx_description
1 polymer ?
#
loop_
_entity_poly.entity_id
_entity_poly.type
_entity_poly.pdbx_seq_one_letter_code
_entity_poly.pdbx_strand_id
1 'polypeptide(L)'
;MLAGTNISKLIDYLLLNAYSVNSSGLYNGKAGISLCFFEIARFLQDEYIEEQAFELLQESLLTKNEDIGFENGLSGIGYVLLYLIKNQFIEADFEELFGNQQRKIEEYIENLKVRERDKDKFVRYNLKVIFFLDSLFSHNVKYRRVESLFPIFSDTACRLLEEYASTIDKKQKVCLKTEYVAFFEMYLKAAAVCQNFQCSSDMLDTYIRIFTQDQLVSNFIIGYYLENTATDKNHIWLKGVAEINRIFALKNLYPATMSLAQRIELLYLLRQDEDLYKEQIKLLEKDLFDSIPQSALERNLLSATGTDCFVAGYQSGIARFLLYWIYRNADKVKRKHIPFL
;
A
#
# COMPACT_ATOMS: atom_id res chain seq x y z
N MET A 1 0.87 -15.14 -26.75
CA MET A 1 -0.05 -13.99 -26.77
C MET A 1 -0.76 -13.92 -25.42
N LEU A 2 -0.18 -13.22 -24.44
CA LEU A 2 -0.68 -13.24 -23.05
C LEU A 2 -1.45 -11.96 -22.67
N ALA A 3 -1.19 -10.82 -23.30
CA ALA A 3 -1.98 -9.61 -23.15
C ALA A 3 -3.08 -9.54 -24.23
N GLY A 4 -4.35 -9.35 -23.82
CA GLY A 4 -5.41 -8.95 -24.75
C GLY A 4 -5.14 -7.53 -25.28
N THR A 5 -5.71 -7.17 -26.44
CA THR A 5 -5.50 -5.87 -27.12
C THR A 5 -5.69 -4.67 -26.21
N ASN A 6 -6.57 -4.78 -25.21
CA ASN A 6 -6.87 -3.72 -24.26
C ASN A 6 -5.72 -3.46 -23.28
N ILE A 7 -5.03 -4.51 -22.85
CA ILE A 7 -3.92 -4.42 -21.89
C ILE A 7 -2.68 -3.85 -22.56
N SER A 8 -2.38 -4.28 -23.79
CA SER A 8 -1.24 -3.74 -24.56
C SER A 8 -1.33 -2.22 -24.69
N LYS A 9 -2.51 -1.66 -24.97
CA LYS A 9 -2.70 -0.20 -25.05
C LYS A 9 -2.44 0.53 -23.73
N LEU A 10 -2.74 -0.10 -22.59
CA LEU A 10 -2.46 0.50 -21.27
C LEU A 10 -0.96 0.46 -20.95
N ILE A 11 -0.27 -0.59 -21.39
CA ILE A 11 1.19 -0.67 -21.31
C ILE A 11 1.82 0.41 -22.20
N ASP A 12 1.37 0.55 -23.45
CA ASP A 12 1.82 1.59 -24.37
C ASP A 12 1.59 2.99 -23.78
N TYR A 13 0.42 3.21 -23.16
CA TYR A 13 0.13 4.45 -22.46
C TYR A 13 1.15 4.73 -21.33
N LEU A 14 1.47 3.75 -20.49
CA LEU A 14 2.48 3.95 -19.45
C LEU A 14 3.85 4.27 -20.05
N LEU A 15 4.29 3.52 -21.07
CA LEU A 15 5.59 3.72 -21.72
C LEU A 15 5.73 5.15 -22.26
N LEU A 16 4.67 5.67 -22.90
CA LEU A 16 4.65 7.03 -23.45
C LEU A 16 4.67 8.12 -22.37
N ASN A 17 4.12 7.85 -21.18
CA ASN A 17 3.94 8.89 -20.15
C ASN A 17 4.98 8.82 -19.02
N ALA A 18 5.70 7.70 -18.85
CA ALA A 18 6.57 7.46 -17.70
C ALA A 18 7.71 8.49 -17.57
N TYR A 19 8.35 8.86 -18.68
CA TYR A 19 9.46 9.82 -18.68
C TYR A 19 9.03 11.27 -18.46
N SER A 20 7.73 11.57 -18.64
CA SER A 20 7.18 12.91 -18.38
C SER A 20 6.86 13.15 -16.90
N VAL A 21 7.04 12.14 -16.04
CA VAL A 21 6.76 12.23 -14.61
C VAL A 21 7.89 12.97 -13.90
N ASN A 22 7.55 14.03 -13.17
CA ASN A 22 8.57 14.80 -12.42
C ASN A 22 8.87 14.22 -11.04
N SER A 23 7.94 13.48 -10.45
CA SER A 23 8.14 12.84 -9.14
C SER A 23 9.02 11.59 -9.27
N SER A 24 9.98 11.41 -8.36
CA SER A 24 10.78 10.19 -8.28
C SER A 24 10.16 9.11 -7.38
N GLY A 25 9.23 9.46 -6.50
CA GLY A 25 8.71 8.54 -5.48
C GLY A 25 7.89 7.35 -5.99
N LEU A 26 7.36 6.56 -5.06
CA LEU A 26 6.62 5.33 -5.38
C LEU A 26 5.24 5.63 -5.97
N TYR A 27 4.38 6.36 -5.25
CA TYR A 27 2.95 6.42 -5.56
C TYR A 27 2.61 7.15 -6.86
N ASN A 28 3.25 8.30 -7.06
CA ASN A 28 3.00 9.17 -8.21
C ASN A 28 4.28 9.44 -9.02
N GLY A 29 5.32 8.63 -8.82
CA GLY A 29 6.63 8.87 -9.40
C GLY A 29 7.21 7.69 -10.16
N LYS A 30 8.42 7.90 -10.70
CA LYS A 30 9.14 6.95 -11.55
C LYS A 30 9.41 5.61 -10.85
N ALA A 31 9.68 5.60 -9.54
CA ALA A 31 9.94 4.34 -8.82
C ALA A 31 8.75 3.37 -8.83
N GLY A 32 7.51 3.86 -8.71
CA GLY A 32 6.35 2.96 -8.77
C GLY A 32 6.05 2.47 -10.18
N ILE A 33 6.30 3.31 -11.18
CA ILE A 33 6.15 2.92 -12.59
C ILE A 33 7.24 1.90 -12.96
N SER A 34 8.48 2.09 -12.53
CA SER A 34 9.56 1.14 -12.78
C SER A 34 9.27 -0.22 -12.15
N LEU A 35 8.78 -0.26 -10.90
CA LEU A 35 8.33 -1.50 -10.27
C LEU A 35 7.27 -2.21 -11.12
N CYS A 36 6.27 -1.47 -11.61
CA CYS A 36 5.25 -2.01 -12.52
C CYS A 36 5.86 -2.57 -13.81
N PHE A 37 6.79 -1.86 -14.45
CA PHE A 37 7.43 -2.34 -15.67
C PHE A 37 8.30 -3.58 -15.43
N PHE A 38 9.03 -3.67 -14.32
CA PHE A 38 9.76 -4.91 -13.99
C PHE A 38 8.81 -6.11 -13.88
N GLU A 39 7.67 -5.95 -13.22
CA GLU A 39 6.64 -7.00 -13.14
C GLU A 39 6.05 -7.35 -14.52
N ILE A 40 5.73 -6.34 -15.34
CA ILE A 40 5.22 -6.55 -16.70
C ILE A 40 6.23 -7.29 -17.55
N ALA A 41 7.48 -6.83 -17.56
CA ALA A 41 8.58 -7.40 -18.33
C ALA A 41 8.80 -8.87 -17.96
N ARG A 42 8.86 -9.19 -16.67
CA ARG A 42 8.99 -10.58 -16.20
C ARG A 42 7.78 -11.44 -16.60
N PHE A 43 6.57 -10.90 -16.49
CA PHE A 43 5.35 -11.65 -16.81
C PHE A 43 5.20 -11.93 -18.30
N LEU A 44 5.55 -10.96 -19.15
CA LEU A 44 5.45 -11.05 -20.61
C LEU A 44 6.72 -11.59 -21.28
N GLN A 45 7.83 -11.69 -20.53
CA GLN A 45 9.18 -11.97 -21.05
C GLN A 45 9.61 -10.95 -22.10
N ASP A 46 9.46 -9.66 -21.75
CA ASP A 46 9.69 -8.53 -22.65
C ASP A 46 10.92 -7.71 -22.21
N GLU A 47 12.04 -7.92 -22.92
CA GLU A 47 13.33 -7.28 -22.64
C GLU A 47 13.29 -5.75 -22.86
N TYR A 48 12.45 -5.27 -23.79
CA TYR A 48 12.33 -3.84 -24.03
C TYR A 48 11.68 -3.14 -22.83
N ILE A 49 10.59 -3.69 -22.31
CA ILE A 49 9.94 -3.14 -21.11
C ILE A 49 10.90 -3.20 -19.90
N GLU A 50 11.73 -4.24 -19.81
CA GLU A 50 12.75 -4.37 -18.76
C GLU A 50 13.79 -3.23 -18.84
N GLU A 51 14.29 -2.93 -20.04
CA GLU A 51 15.21 -1.81 -20.27
C GLU A 51 14.59 -0.47 -19.84
N GLN A 52 13.34 -0.22 -20.23
CA GLN A 52 12.61 0.99 -19.81
C GLN A 52 12.38 1.03 -18.29
N ALA A 53 12.14 -0.11 -17.65
CA ALA A 53 12.02 -0.21 -16.19
C ALA A 53 13.33 0.20 -15.50
N PHE A 54 14.46 -0.27 -16.04
CA PHE A 54 15.78 0.02 -15.51
C PHE A 54 16.15 1.51 -15.64
N GLU A 55 15.92 2.11 -16.81
CA GLU A 55 16.15 3.55 -17.03
C GLU A 55 15.36 4.43 -16.04
N LEU A 56 14.06 4.14 -15.86
CA LEU A 56 13.22 4.88 -14.91
C LEU A 56 13.67 4.71 -13.46
N LEU A 57 14.13 3.52 -13.09
CA LEU A 57 14.70 3.28 -11.77
C LEU A 57 15.97 4.12 -11.58
N GLN A 58 16.88 4.14 -12.55
CA GLN A 58 18.10 4.95 -12.50
C GLN A 58 17.77 6.44 -12.34
N GLU A 59 16.85 6.97 -13.15
CA GLU A 59 16.41 8.36 -13.02
C GLU A 59 15.84 8.66 -11.63
N SER A 60 15.05 7.74 -11.08
CA SER A 60 14.50 7.88 -9.73
C SER A 60 15.59 7.93 -8.66
N LEU A 61 16.63 7.10 -8.77
CA LEU A 61 17.73 7.03 -7.81
C LEU A 61 18.63 8.27 -7.87
N LEU A 62 18.83 8.82 -9.07
CA LEU A 62 19.70 9.98 -9.32
C LEU A 62 19.00 11.32 -9.08
N THR A 63 17.66 11.36 -9.12
CA THR A 63 16.89 12.58 -8.88
C THR A 63 17.05 13.04 -7.42
N LYS A 64 17.48 14.30 -7.24
CA LYS A 64 17.58 14.90 -5.90
C LYS A 64 16.19 14.99 -5.27
N ASN A 65 15.97 14.23 -4.20
CA ASN A 65 14.74 14.25 -3.42
C ASN A 65 15.07 14.42 -1.93
N GLU A 66 14.39 15.38 -1.30
CA GLU A 66 14.57 15.73 0.11
C GLU A 66 13.44 15.19 0.99
N ASP A 67 12.32 14.79 0.39
CA ASP A 67 11.20 14.16 1.11
C ASP A 67 11.61 12.75 1.55
N ILE A 68 11.51 12.46 2.84
CA ILE A 68 11.81 11.12 3.38
C ILE A 68 10.58 10.20 3.38
N GLY A 69 9.39 10.74 3.09
CA GLY A 69 8.11 10.05 3.10
C GLY A 69 8.05 8.87 2.13
N PHE A 70 7.09 7.99 2.34
CA PHE A 70 6.98 6.75 1.57
C PHE A 70 6.34 6.96 0.20
N GLU A 71 5.35 7.85 0.13
CA GLU A 71 4.52 7.97 -1.08
C GLU A 71 5.29 8.68 -2.20
N ASN A 72 5.97 9.78 -1.89
CA ASN A 72 6.67 10.62 -2.88
C ASN A 72 8.18 10.77 -2.61
N GLY A 73 8.68 10.18 -1.53
CA GLY A 73 10.03 10.43 -1.01
C GLY A 73 10.98 9.23 -1.08
N LEU A 74 12.12 9.41 -0.43
CA LEU A 74 13.26 8.50 -0.43
C LEU A 74 12.93 7.11 0.12
N SER A 75 12.08 7.00 1.15
CA SER A 75 11.76 5.68 1.71
C SER A 75 10.93 4.82 0.74
N GLY A 76 10.09 5.42 -0.09
CA GLY A 76 9.39 4.71 -1.17
C GLY A 76 10.35 4.21 -2.25
N ILE A 77 11.29 5.05 -2.67
CA ILE A 77 12.33 4.70 -3.66
C ILE A 77 13.20 3.57 -3.11
N GLY A 78 13.67 3.68 -1.88
CA GLY A 78 14.46 2.65 -1.20
C GLY A 78 13.68 1.34 -1.04
N TYR A 79 12.37 1.40 -0.76
CA TYR A 79 11.52 0.22 -0.70
C TYR A 79 11.42 -0.50 -2.06
N VAL A 80 11.25 0.25 -3.15
CA VAL A 80 11.27 -0.31 -4.52
C VAL A 80 12.61 -0.96 -4.82
N LEU A 81 13.73 -0.29 -4.51
CA LEU A 81 15.05 -0.86 -4.77
C LEU A 81 15.25 -2.20 -4.03
N LEU A 82 14.90 -2.24 -2.73
CA LEU A 82 14.94 -3.47 -1.94
C LEU A 82 14.01 -4.55 -2.50
N TYR A 83 12.82 -4.16 -2.95
CA TYR A 83 11.87 -5.06 -3.59
C TYR A 83 12.48 -5.73 -4.82
N LEU A 84 13.08 -4.93 -5.71
CA LEU A 84 13.67 -5.42 -6.96
C LEU A 84 14.87 -6.35 -6.70
N ILE A 85 15.74 -5.99 -5.75
CA ILE A 85 16.88 -6.84 -5.35
C ILE A 85 16.39 -8.17 -4.75
N LYS A 86 15.48 -8.12 -3.78
CA LYS A 86 14.98 -9.33 -3.08
C LYS A 86 14.26 -10.30 -4.00
N ASN A 87 13.55 -9.78 -5.00
CA ASN A 87 12.83 -10.59 -5.97
C ASN A 87 13.65 -10.88 -7.23
N GLN A 88 14.98 -10.66 -7.20
CA GLN A 88 15.91 -10.98 -8.27
C GLN A 88 15.54 -10.35 -9.62
N PHE A 89 14.93 -9.15 -9.59
CA PHE A 89 14.76 -8.34 -10.80
C PHE A 89 16.06 -7.65 -11.20
N ILE A 90 16.88 -7.30 -10.20
CA ILE A 90 18.19 -6.70 -10.41
C ILE A 90 19.22 -7.33 -9.46
N GLU A 91 20.46 -7.42 -9.93
CA GLU A 91 21.61 -7.77 -9.10
C GLU A 91 22.37 -6.48 -8.76
N ALA A 92 22.22 -5.99 -7.53
CA ALA A 92 22.79 -4.72 -7.09
C ALA A 92 23.12 -4.69 -5.60
N ASP A 93 24.14 -3.91 -5.22
CA ASP A 93 24.40 -3.58 -3.82
C ASP A 93 23.56 -2.35 -3.40
N PHE A 94 22.64 -2.56 -2.46
CA PHE A 94 21.77 -1.52 -1.94
C PHE A 94 22.56 -0.36 -1.28
N GLU A 95 23.67 -0.65 -0.60
CA GLU A 95 24.47 0.38 0.09
C GLU A 95 25.18 1.28 -0.91
N GLU A 96 25.72 0.71 -1.98
CA GLU A 96 26.38 1.46 -3.04
C GLU A 96 25.40 2.42 -3.72
N LEU A 97 24.19 1.95 -4.03
CA LEU A 97 23.19 2.73 -4.75
C LEU A 97 22.41 3.71 -3.86
N PHE A 98 22.19 3.38 -2.58
CA PHE A 98 21.21 4.10 -1.76
C PHE A 98 21.65 4.36 -0.31
N GLY A 99 22.88 4.02 0.08
CA GLY A 99 23.36 4.13 1.47
C GLY A 99 23.32 5.57 2.03
N ASN A 100 23.57 6.58 1.20
CA ASN A 100 23.50 7.99 1.63
C ASN A 100 22.07 8.43 1.95
N GLN A 101 21.13 8.13 1.05
CA GLN A 101 19.70 8.42 1.20
C GLN A 101 19.12 7.64 2.37
N GLN A 102 19.53 6.38 2.52
CA GLN A 102 19.17 5.52 3.66
C GLN A 102 19.61 6.15 4.99
N ARG A 103 20.87 6.59 5.12
CA ARG A 103 21.36 7.26 6.36
C ARG A 103 20.57 8.53 6.67
N LYS A 104 20.27 9.33 5.65
CA LYS A 104 19.48 10.55 5.81
C LYS A 104 18.08 10.28 6.36
N ILE A 105 17.43 9.19 5.93
CA ILE A 105 16.13 8.77 6.47
C ILE A 105 16.26 8.41 7.96
N GLU A 106 17.26 7.59 8.32
CA GLU A 106 17.52 7.20 9.71
C GLU A 106 17.78 8.43 10.60
N GLU A 107 18.71 9.31 10.20
CA GLU A 107 19.06 10.52 10.94
C GLU A 107 17.85 11.45 11.14
N TYR A 108 17.01 11.62 10.12
CA TYR A 108 15.80 12.43 10.26
C TYR A 108 14.86 11.84 11.32
N ILE A 109 14.61 10.53 11.26
CA ILE A 109 13.71 9.84 12.18
C ILE A 109 14.26 9.86 13.62
N GLU A 110 15.57 9.65 13.78
CA GLU A 110 16.23 9.75 15.09
C GLU A 110 16.06 11.14 15.72
N ASN A 111 16.14 12.19 14.91
CA ASN A 111 15.97 13.58 15.36
C ASN A 111 14.52 13.92 15.78
N LEU A 112 13.52 13.15 15.37
CA LEU A 112 12.13 13.35 15.82
C LEU A 112 11.94 13.11 17.31
N LYS A 113 12.88 12.41 17.98
CA LYS A 113 12.84 12.16 19.43
C LYS A 113 12.82 13.45 20.25
N VAL A 114 13.37 14.55 19.72
CA VAL A 114 13.57 15.81 20.45
C VAL A 114 12.34 16.75 20.35
N ARG A 115 11.45 16.56 19.36
CA ARG A 115 10.35 17.49 19.05
C ARG A 115 9.00 16.78 18.89
N GLU A 116 8.22 16.71 19.97
CA GLU A 116 6.96 15.94 20.00
C GLU A 116 5.94 16.34 18.93
N ARG A 117 5.69 17.64 18.71
CA ARG A 117 4.70 18.08 17.70
C ARG A 117 5.13 17.76 16.27
N ASP A 118 6.43 17.82 15.99
CA ASP A 118 6.97 17.48 14.67
C ASP A 118 6.86 15.96 14.43
N LYS A 119 7.11 15.16 15.47
CA LYS A 119 6.94 13.71 15.46
C LYS A 119 5.49 13.29 15.17
N ASP A 120 4.51 13.92 15.81
CA ASP A 120 3.09 13.63 15.60
C ASP A 120 2.65 13.89 14.19
N LYS A 121 2.98 15.09 13.70
CA LYS A 121 2.67 15.50 12.33
C LYS A 121 3.33 14.54 11.35
N PHE A 122 4.61 14.21 11.57
CA PHE A 122 5.33 13.32 10.70
C PHE A 122 4.68 11.93 10.63
N VAL A 123 4.50 11.25 11.77
CA VAL A 123 3.95 9.88 11.83
C VAL A 123 2.52 9.82 11.31
N ARG A 124 1.70 10.85 11.59
CA ARG A 124 0.31 10.93 11.08
C ARG A 124 0.23 10.81 9.55
N TYR A 125 1.20 11.39 8.84
CA TYR A 125 1.23 11.38 7.37
C TYR A 125 2.23 10.40 6.76
N ASN A 126 3.15 9.82 7.55
CA ASN A 126 4.27 9.01 7.04
C ASN A 126 4.40 7.64 7.73
N LEU A 127 3.32 7.10 8.31
CA LEU A 127 3.36 5.77 8.93
C LEU A 127 3.86 4.67 7.97
N LYS A 128 3.61 4.81 6.66
CA LYS A 128 4.08 3.87 5.62
C LYS A 128 5.59 3.75 5.49
N VAL A 129 6.37 4.68 6.06
CA VAL A 129 7.84 4.56 6.13
C VAL A 129 8.26 3.25 6.82
N ILE A 130 7.41 2.71 7.68
CA ILE A 130 7.65 1.44 8.38
C ILE A 130 7.87 0.26 7.42
N PHE A 131 7.24 0.26 6.24
CA PHE A 131 7.44 -0.78 5.23
C PHE A 131 8.87 -0.78 4.68
N PHE A 132 9.45 0.42 4.50
CA PHE A 132 10.85 0.56 4.12
C PHE A 132 11.77 0.08 5.24
N LEU A 133 11.54 0.52 6.48
CA LEU A 133 12.37 0.13 7.62
C LEU A 133 12.36 -1.39 7.85
N ASP A 134 11.20 -2.03 7.75
CA ASP A 134 11.08 -3.49 7.92
C ASP A 134 11.75 -4.26 6.78
N SER A 135 11.59 -3.76 5.53
CA SER A 135 12.30 -4.31 4.39
C SER A 135 13.81 -4.17 4.54
N LEU A 136 14.30 -3.02 5.02
CA LEU A 136 15.72 -2.75 5.23
C LEU A 136 16.30 -3.62 6.35
N PHE A 137 15.60 -3.70 7.49
CA PHE A 137 15.96 -4.57 8.61
C PHE A 137 16.15 -6.03 8.17
N SER A 138 15.20 -6.53 7.38
CA SER A 138 15.19 -7.91 6.89
C SER A 138 16.18 -8.16 5.75
N HIS A 139 16.74 -7.11 5.14
CA HIS A 139 17.62 -7.25 3.97
C HIS A 139 19.03 -7.71 4.33
N ASN A 140 19.63 -7.15 5.39
CA ASN A 140 20.98 -7.48 5.80
C ASN A 140 21.20 -7.19 7.30
N VAL A 141 21.94 -8.06 7.98
CA VAL A 141 22.25 -7.95 9.43
C VAL A 141 22.85 -6.59 9.80
N LYS A 142 23.60 -5.94 8.89
CA LYS A 142 24.18 -4.61 9.13
C LYS A 142 23.13 -3.53 9.42
N TYR A 143 21.90 -3.70 8.93
CA TYR A 143 20.80 -2.74 9.13
C TYR A 143 19.99 -2.98 10.39
N ARG A 144 20.35 -3.94 11.27
CA ARG A 144 19.61 -4.18 12.51
C ARG A 144 19.46 -2.96 13.42
N ARG A 145 20.34 -1.96 13.30
CA ARG A 145 20.24 -0.69 14.05
C ARG A 145 18.90 0.04 13.85
N VAL A 146 18.22 -0.16 12.72
CA VAL A 146 16.91 0.46 12.45
C VAL A 146 15.80 -0.07 13.34
N GLU A 147 16.02 -1.19 14.04
CA GLU A 147 15.11 -1.71 15.07
C GLU A 147 14.75 -0.63 16.10
N SER A 148 15.72 0.21 16.46
CA SER A 148 15.52 1.30 17.42
C SER A 148 14.60 2.44 16.93
N LEU A 149 14.23 2.44 15.64
CA LEU A 149 13.36 3.45 15.03
C LEU A 149 11.88 3.04 15.07
N PHE A 150 11.56 1.75 15.11
CA PHE A 150 10.17 1.27 15.15
C PHE A 150 9.36 1.83 16.33
N PRO A 151 9.90 1.89 17.57
CA PRO A 151 9.18 2.47 18.72
C PRO A 151 8.69 3.90 18.47
N ILE A 152 9.44 4.70 17.71
CA ILE A 152 9.06 6.09 17.39
C ILE A 152 7.72 6.12 16.65
N PHE A 153 7.51 5.19 15.72
CA PHE A 153 6.27 5.06 14.96
C PHE A 153 5.19 4.37 15.77
N SER A 154 5.48 3.24 16.44
CA SER A 154 4.45 2.48 17.16
C SER A 154 3.85 3.30 18.31
N ASP A 155 4.69 3.95 19.11
CA ASP A 155 4.25 4.69 20.30
C ASP A 155 3.49 5.96 19.87
N THR A 156 3.97 6.62 18.83
CA THR A 156 3.29 7.80 18.28
C THR A 156 1.96 7.43 17.63
N ALA A 157 1.90 6.33 16.88
CA ALA A 157 0.66 5.85 16.27
C ALA A 157 -0.38 5.49 17.34
N CYS A 158 0.01 4.80 18.42
CA CYS A 158 -0.90 4.48 19.53
C CYS A 158 -1.48 5.76 20.16
N ARG A 159 -0.62 6.73 20.49
CA ARG A 159 -1.09 8.00 21.07
C ARG A 159 -1.98 8.80 20.12
N LEU A 160 -1.69 8.82 18.82
CA LEU A 160 -2.54 9.46 17.82
C LEU A 160 -3.92 8.78 17.74
N LEU A 161 -3.97 7.45 17.79
CA LEU A 161 -5.22 6.68 17.83
C LEU A 161 -6.04 6.98 19.09
N GLU A 162 -5.39 7.11 20.25
CA GLU A 162 -6.03 7.53 21.51
C GLU A 162 -6.59 8.97 21.42
N GLU A 163 -5.83 9.88 20.82
CA GLU A 163 -6.27 11.26 20.59
C GLU A 163 -7.54 11.29 19.74
N TYR A 164 -7.54 10.55 18.62
CA TYR A 164 -8.71 10.40 17.77
C TYR A 164 -9.90 9.80 18.52
N ALA A 165 -9.68 8.67 19.20
CA ALA A 165 -10.70 7.97 19.99
C ALA A 165 -11.38 8.89 21.01
N SER A 166 -10.58 9.55 21.84
CA SER A 166 -11.08 10.46 22.88
C SER A 166 -11.85 11.66 22.32
N THR A 167 -11.54 12.07 21.09
CA THR A 167 -12.21 13.18 20.41
C THR A 167 -13.53 12.76 19.76
N ILE A 168 -13.56 11.56 19.17
CA ILE A 168 -14.79 10.97 18.59
C ILE A 168 -15.87 10.87 19.67
N ASP A 169 -15.50 10.37 20.85
CA ASP A 169 -16.40 10.23 22.01
C ASP A 169 -17.04 11.56 22.45
N LYS A 170 -16.31 12.67 22.29
CA LYS A 170 -16.74 14.00 22.77
C LYS A 170 -17.49 14.83 21.74
N LYS A 171 -17.26 14.62 20.44
CA LYS A 171 -17.65 15.61 19.40
C LYS A 171 -18.44 15.04 18.22
N GLN A 172 -18.58 13.71 18.09
CA GLN A 172 -19.34 13.01 17.01
C GLN A 172 -19.14 13.58 15.59
N LYS A 173 -17.95 14.07 15.23
CA LYS A 173 -17.70 14.63 13.88
C LYS A 173 -17.41 13.54 12.87
N VAL A 174 -18.16 13.50 11.76
CA VAL A 174 -18.00 12.50 10.68
C VAL A 174 -16.58 12.47 10.10
N CYS A 175 -15.97 13.63 9.80
CA CYS A 175 -14.61 13.71 9.25
C CYS A 175 -13.56 13.00 10.13
N LEU A 176 -13.65 13.18 11.45
CA LEU A 176 -12.72 12.55 12.41
C LEU A 176 -12.87 11.03 12.44
N LYS A 177 -14.09 10.51 12.25
CA LYS A 177 -14.33 9.06 12.17
C LYS A 177 -13.68 8.47 10.94
N THR A 178 -13.78 9.14 9.79
CA THR A 178 -13.13 8.71 8.54
C THR A 178 -11.61 8.74 8.66
N GLU A 179 -11.03 9.80 9.25
CA GLU A 179 -9.59 9.88 9.50
C GLU A 179 -9.10 8.76 10.44
N TYR A 180 -9.84 8.50 11.52
CA TYR A 180 -9.52 7.41 12.45
C TYR A 180 -9.55 6.06 11.75
N VAL A 181 -10.60 5.76 10.97
CA VAL A 181 -10.72 4.50 10.22
C VAL A 181 -9.54 4.34 9.26
N ALA A 182 -9.21 5.36 8.48
CA ALA A 182 -8.10 5.31 7.53
C ALA A 182 -6.74 5.12 8.23
N PHE A 183 -6.51 5.83 9.34
CA PHE A 183 -5.25 5.71 10.09
C PHE A 183 -5.13 4.36 10.81
N PHE A 184 -6.23 3.86 11.40
CA PHE A 184 -6.27 2.55 12.05
C PHE A 184 -6.12 1.39 11.07
N GLU A 185 -6.73 1.49 9.88
CA GLU A 185 -6.52 0.54 8.78
C GLU A 185 -5.04 0.44 8.40
N MET A 186 -4.38 1.58 8.19
CA MET A 186 -2.95 1.63 7.87
C MET A 186 -2.09 1.07 9.02
N TYR A 187 -2.44 1.39 10.28
CA TYR A 187 -1.77 0.86 11.47
C TYR A 187 -1.87 -0.67 11.56
N LEU A 188 -3.04 -1.25 11.34
CA LEU A 188 -3.24 -2.70 11.33
C LEU A 188 -2.51 -3.37 10.17
N LYS A 189 -2.59 -2.79 8.98
CA LYS A 189 -1.87 -3.30 7.80
C LYS A 189 -0.37 -3.32 8.03
N ALA A 190 0.20 -2.23 8.56
CA ALA A 190 1.60 -2.20 8.96
C ALA A 190 1.94 -3.31 9.95
N ALA A 191 1.09 -3.50 10.98
CA ALA A 191 1.33 -4.52 11.99
C ALA A 191 1.20 -5.97 11.50
N ALA A 192 0.37 -6.20 10.49
CA ALA A 192 0.19 -7.52 9.89
C ALA A 192 1.31 -7.87 8.89
N VAL A 193 1.89 -6.87 8.22
CA VAL A 193 2.88 -7.06 7.16
C VAL A 193 4.31 -6.95 7.66
N CYS A 194 4.59 -6.06 8.62
CA CYS A 194 5.94 -5.76 9.10
C CYS A 194 6.24 -6.55 10.38
N GLN A 195 7.33 -7.31 10.39
CA GLN A 195 7.68 -8.17 11.53
C GLN A 195 8.06 -7.37 12.79
N ASN A 196 8.64 -6.18 12.61
CA ASN A 196 9.15 -5.34 13.70
C ASN A 196 8.16 -4.26 14.14
N PHE A 197 6.93 -4.26 13.61
CA PHE A 197 5.88 -3.32 14.01
C PHE A 197 4.70 -4.11 14.58
N GLN A 198 4.51 -4.06 15.91
CA GLN A 198 3.47 -4.85 16.55
C GLN A 198 2.23 -4.02 16.89
N CYS A 199 1.07 -4.66 16.82
CA CYS A 199 -0.19 -4.07 17.23
C CYS A 199 -0.35 -4.08 18.76
N SER A 200 -0.62 -2.92 19.34
CA SER A 200 -0.91 -2.74 20.77
C SER A 200 -2.27 -3.33 21.13
N SER A 201 -2.32 -4.11 22.22
CA SER A 201 -3.59 -4.65 22.72
C SER A 201 -4.56 -3.54 23.11
N ASP A 202 -4.07 -2.47 23.72
CA ASP A 202 -4.90 -1.33 24.14
C ASP A 202 -5.55 -0.65 22.93
N MET A 203 -4.88 -0.62 21.78
CA MET A 203 -5.42 -0.03 20.56
C MET A 203 -6.49 -0.92 19.92
N LEU A 204 -6.32 -2.24 20.00
CA LEU A 204 -7.35 -3.20 19.60
C LEU A 204 -8.60 -3.04 20.49
N ASP A 205 -8.42 -2.97 21.80
CA ASP A 205 -9.52 -2.79 22.75
C ASP A 205 -10.22 -1.44 22.57
N THR A 206 -9.46 -0.39 22.29
CA THR A 206 -10.00 0.93 21.96
C THR A 206 -10.85 0.89 20.69
N TYR A 207 -10.38 0.22 19.63
CA TYR A 207 -11.17 0.06 18.41
C TYR A 207 -12.45 -0.75 18.68
N ILE A 208 -12.35 -1.90 19.38
CA ILE A 208 -13.52 -2.72 19.76
C ILE A 208 -14.55 -1.86 20.49
N ARG A 209 -14.11 -1.06 21.47
CA ARG A 209 -15.00 -0.19 22.25
C ARG A 209 -15.73 0.82 21.38
N ILE A 210 -15.01 1.55 20.51
CA ILE A 210 -15.62 2.59 19.67
C ILE A 210 -16.54 1.96 18.61
N PHE A 211 -16.13 0.84 18.03
CA PHE A 211 -16.90 0.11 17.03
C PHE A 211 -18.21 -0.44 17.61
N THR A 212 -18.17 -1.07 18.79
CA THR A 212 -19.37 -1.64 19.45
C THR A 212 -20.36 -0.59 19.97
N GLN A 213 -19.97 0.68 20.03
CA GLN A 213 -20.84 1.82 20.33
C GLN A 213 -21.50 2.43 19.08
N ASP A 214 -21.50 1.71 17.95
CA ASP A 214 -22.01 2.14 16.64
C ASP A 214 -21.43 3.49 16.16
N GLN A 215 -20.21 3.80 16.58
CA GLN A 215 -19.55 5.06 16.21
C GLN A 215 -18.81 4.97 14.87
N LEU A 216 -18.49 3.77 14.39
CA LEU A 216 -17.69 3.54 13.18
C LEU A 216 -18.43 2.67 12.18
N VAL A 217 -18.14 2.87 10.89
CA VAL A 217 -18.63 2.02 9.81
C VAL A 217 -17.78 0.76 9.67
N SER A 218 -18.40 -0.34 9.26
CA SER A 218 -17.69 -1.59 8.96
C SER A 218 -16.73 -1.41 7.79
N ASN A 219 -15.53 -1.96 7.93
CA ASN A 219 -14.47 -1.90 6.92
C ASN A 219 -13.86 -3.30 6.73
N PHE A 220 -13.86 -3.79 5.49
CA PHE A 220 -13.38 -5.15 5.19
C PHE A 220 -11.88 -5.32 5.48
N ILE A 221 -11.05 -4.32 5.15
CA ILE A 221 -9.59 -4.37 5.33
C ILE A 221 -9.27 -4.45 6.82
N ILE A 222 -9.94 -3.63 7.65
CA ILE A 222 -9.83 -3.72 9.11
C ILE A 222 -10.25 -5.11 9.58
N GLY A 223 -11.42 -5.60 9.16
CA GLY A 223 -11.91 -6.92 9.55
C GLY A 223 -10.93 -8.06 9.19
N TYR A 224 -10.33 -8.00 8.00
CA TYR A 224 -9.33 -8.96 7.54
C TYR A 224 -8.08 -8.99 8.44
N TYR A 225 -7.48 -7.83 8.72
CA TYR A 225 -6.27 -7.78 9.56
C TYR A 225 -6.55 -8.03 11.04
N LEU A 226 -7.74 -7.65 11.54
CA LEU A 226 -8.14 -7.96 12.91
C LEU A 226 -8.28 -9.47 13.14
N GLU A 227 -8.86 -10.20 12.18
CA GLU A 227 -9.00 -11.65 12.31
C GLU A 227 -7.63 -12.34 12.39
N ASN A 228 -6.70 -11.96 11.52
CA ASN A 228 -5.33 -12.49 11.53
C ASN A 228 -4.61 -12.19 12.86
N THR A 229 -4.87 -11.01 13.44
CA THR A 229 -4.31 -10.62 14.74
C THR A 229 -4.98 -11.37 15.91
N ALA A 230 -6.27 -11.70 15.79
CA ALA A 230 -7.05 -12.38 16.83
C ALA A 230 -6.67 -13.85 17.01
N THR A 231 -6.26 -14.52 15.93
CA THR A 231 -5.77 -15.91 15.95
C THR A 231 -4.53 -16.08 16.81
N ASP A 232 -3.68 -15.07 16.91
CA ASP A 232 -2.42 -15.14 17.67
C ASP A 232 -2.62 -14.87 19.18
N LYS A 233 -3.70 -14.18 19.57
CA LYS A 233 -3.93 -13.70 20.95
C LYS A 233 -5.12 -14.33 21.69
N ASN A 234 -5.84 -15.30 21.09
CA ASN A 234 -7.04 -15.92 21.68
C ASN A 234 -8.11 -14.93 22.17
N HIS A 235 -8.27 -13.80 21.48
CA HIS A 235 -9.17 -12.72 21.89
C HIS A 235 -10.58 -12.93 21.33
N ILE A 236 -11.46 -13.56 22.11
CA ILE A 236 -12.82 -13.98 21.68
C ILE A 236 -13.64 -12.81 21.11
N TRP A 237 -13.60 -11.65 21.77
CA TRP A 237 -14.33 -10.45 21.31
C TRP A 237 -13.78 -9.87 20.01
N LEU A 238 -12.48 -10.05 19.75
CA LEU A 238 -11.86 -9.50 18.54
C LEU A 238 -12.28 -10.27 17.30
N LYS A 239 -12.45 -11.60 17.40
CA LYS A 239 -12.97 -12.43 16.31
C LYS A 239 -14.37 -11.99 15.89
N GLY A 240 -15.26 -11.74 16.85
CA GLY A 240 -16.62 -11.26 16.56
C GLY A 240 -16.63 -9.89 15.87
N VAL A 241 -15.82 -8.93 16.35
CA VAL A 241 -15.69 -7.60 15.71
C VAL A 241 -15.08 -7.70 14.31
N ALA A 242 -14.10 -8.57 14.11
CA ALA A 242 -13.50 -8.81 12.80
C ALA A 242 -14.52 -9.39 11.80
N GLU A 243 -15.29 -10.39 12.23
CA GLU A 243 -16.35 -11.01 11.42
C GLU A 243 -17.43 -10.00 11.02
N ILE A 244 -17.94 -9.21 11.97
CA ILE A 244 -18.93 -8.15 11.70
C ILE A 244 -18.36 -7.16 10.67
N ASN A 245 -17.12 -6.71 10.84
CA ASN A 245 -16.48 -5.80 9.89
C ASN A 245 -16.46 -6.36 8.47
N ARG A 246 -16.09 -7.64 8.30
CA ARG A 246 -16.04 -8.28 6.98
C ARG A 246 -17.42 -8.45 6.35
N ILE A 247 -18.37 -9.02 7.09
CA ILE A 247 -19.71 -9.33 6.55
C ILE A 247 -20.44 -8.04 6.16
N PHE A 248 -20.49 -7.06 7.05
CA PHE A 248 -21.26 -5.84 6.80
C PHE A 248 -20.62 -4.90 5.78
N ALA A 249 -19.29 -4.88 5.68
CA ALA A 249 -18.61 -4.12 4.63
C ALA A 249 -18.93 -4.64 3.22
N LEU A 250 -19.19 -5.95 3.07
CA LEU A 250 -19.49 -6.56 1.77
C LEU A 250 -20.99 -6.56 1.42
N LYS A 251 -21.88 -6.32 2.39
CA LYS A 251 -23.34 -6.41 2.20
C LYS A 251 -23.88 -5.41 1.17
N ASN A 252 -23.23 -4.26 1.02
CA ASN A 252 -23.64 -3.19 0.11
C ASN A 252 -22.43 -2.64 -0.68
N LEU A 253 -21.74 -3.51 -1.41
CA LEU A 253 -20.65 -3.08 -2.29
C LEU A 253 -21.19 -2.24 -3.45
N TYR A 254 -20.68 -1.02 -3.57
CA TYR A 254 -20.93 -0.12 -4.70
C TYR A 254 -19.61 0.18 -5.42
N PRO A 255 -19.17 -0.67 -6.37
CA PRO A 255 -17.88 -0.48 -7.03
C PRO A 255 -17.70 0.87 -7.73
N ALA A 256 -18.80 1.51 -8.13
CA ALA A 256 -18.80 2.83 -8.77
C ALA A 256 -18.42 3.99 -7.83
N THR A 257 -18.50 3.81 -6.50
CA THR A 257 -18.12 4.83 -5.52
C THR A 257 -16.72 4.62 -4.97
N MET A 258 -16.05 3.52 -5.34
CA MET A 258 -14.71 3.19 -4.86
C MET A 258 -13.65 3.78 -5.78
N SER A 259 -12.58 4.29 -5.20
CA SER A 259 -11.38 4.60 -6.00
C SER A 259 -10.77 3.31 -6.54
N LEU A 260 -9.99 3.43 -7.62
CA LEU A 260 -9.28 2.30 -8.21
C LEU A 260 -8.35 1.63 -7.19
N ALA A 261 -7.69 2.42 -6.33
CA ALA A 261 -6.82 1.94 -5.27
C ALA A 261 -7.58 1.05 -4.26
N GLN A 262 -8.71 1.54 -3.74
CA GLN A 262 -9.57 0.83 -2.79
C GLN A 262 -10.13 -0.46 -3.40
N ARG A 263 -10.55 -0.39 -4.67
CA ARG A 263 -11.13 -1.53 -5.39
C ARG A 263 -10.10 -2.63 -5.61
N ILE A 264 -8.89 -2.28 -6.03
CA ILE A 264 -7.78 -3.23 -6.22
C ILE A 264 -7.32 -3.83 -4.90
N GLU A 265 -7.22 -3.04 -3.84
CA GLU A 265 -6.82 -3.54 -2.52
C GLU A 265 -7.84 -4.53 -1.95
N LEU A 266 -9.14 -4.20 -2.04
CA LEU A 266 -10.20 -5.13 -1.66
C LEU A 266 -10.13 -6.42 -2.48
N LEU A 267 -9.98 -6.31 -3.80
CA LEU A 267 -9.82 -7.45 -4.69
C LEU A 267 -8.61 -8.32 -4.34
N TYR A 268 -7.48 -7.72 -3.98
CA TYR A 268 -6.28 -8.44 -3.53
C TYR A 268 -6.56 -9.27 -2.28
N LEU A 269 -7.24 -8.71 -1.29
CA LEU A 269 -7.58 -9.40 -0.04
C LEU A 269 -8.65 -10.47 -0.23
N LEU A 270 -9.72 -10.19 -1.00
CA LEU A 270 -10.76 -11.19 -1.28
C LEU A 270 -10.19 -12.42 -2.00
N ARG A 271 -9.19 -12.23 -2.87
CA ARG A 271 -8.52 -13.32 -3.58
C ARG A 271 -7.66 -14.22 -2.69
N GLN A 272 -7.41 -13.84 -1.43
CA GLN A 272 -6.77 -14.74 -0.45
C GLN A 272 -7.70 -15.91 -0.07
N ASP A 273 -9.02 -15.72 -0.19
CA ASP A 273 -10.05 -16.75 -0.04
C ASP A 273 -11.06 -16.66 -1.20
N GLU A 274 -10.54 -16.98 -2.40
CA GLU A 274 -11.26 -16.78 -3.68
C GLU A 274 -12.57 -17.57 -3.77
N ASP A 275 -12.63 -18.74 -3.13
CA ASP A 275 -13.84 -19.58 -3.12
C ASP A 275 -14.94 -18.96 -2.26
N LEU A 276 -14.58 -18.41 -1.09
CA LEU A 276 -15.51 -17.74 -0.19
C LEU A 276 -16.08 -16.45 -0.81
N TYR A 277 -15.25 -15.67 -1.50
CA TYR A 277 -15.60 -14.32 -1.98
C TYR A 277 -15.86 -14.21 -3.49
N LYS A 278 -16.12 -15.33 -4.16
CA LYS A 278 -16.25 -15.40 -5.62
C LYS A 278 -17.24 -14.39 -6.22
N GLU A 279 -18.40 -14.20 -5.60
CA GLU A 279 -19.43 -13.28 -6.11
C GLU A 279 -19.02 -11.80 -5.96
N GLN A 280 -18.38 -11.44 -4.85
CA GLN A 280 -17.86 -10.09 -4.62
C GLN A 280 -16.70 -9.79 -5.57
N ILE A 281 -15.80 -10.75 -5.80
CA ILE A 281 -14.72 -10.62 -6.78
C ILE A 281 -15.30 -10.36 -8.18
N LYS A 282 -16.27 -11.18 -8.61
CA LYS A 282 -16.93 -11.00 -9.91
C LYS A 282 -17.60 -9.62 -10.04
N LEU A 283 -18.31 -9.17 -9.00
CA LEU A 283 -18.91 -7.84 -8.98
C LEU A 283 -17.87 -6.72 -9.11
N LEU A 284 -16.75 -6.85 -8.41
CA LEU A 284 -15.65 -5.88 -8.42
C LEU A 284 -14.80 -5.95 -9.70
N GLU A 285 -14.80 -7.04 -10.46
CA GLU A 285 -14.05 -7.13 -11.73
C GLU A 285 -14.88 -6.76 -12.97
N LYS A 286 -16.22 -6.78 -12.84
CA LYS A 286 -17.16 -6.68 -13.95
C LYS A 286 -16.85 -5.56 -14.97
N ASP A 287 -16.56 -4.37 -14.46
CA ASP A 287 -16.36 -3.18 -15.29
C ASP A 287 -14.88 -2.86 -15.56
N LEU A 288 -13.98 -3.79 -15.22
CA LEU A 288 -12.52 -3.64 -15.30
C LEU A 288 -11.85 -4.71 -16.16
N PHE A 289 -12.39 -5.93 -16.20
CA PHE A 289 -11.69 -7.07 -16.81
C PHE A 289 -12.54 -8.00 -17.66
N ASP A 290 -13.86 -7.95 -17.53
CA ASP A 290 -14.73 -8.70 -18.43
C ASP A 290 -14.51 -8.20 -19.87
N SER A 291 -15.03 -8.90 -20.89
CA SER A 291 -14.87 -8.54 -22.31
C SER A 291 -15.59 -7.23 -22.69
N ILE A 292 -15.23 -6.14 -22.02
CA ILE A 292 -15.75 -4.80 -22.19
C ILE A 292 -15.00 -4.12 -23.34
N PRO A 293 -15.69 -3.27 -24.11
CA PRO A 293 -15.04 -2.46 -25.14
C PRO A 293 -13.93 -1.59 -24.55
N GLN A 294 -12.85 -1.40 -25.31
CA GLN A 294 -11.69 -0.59 -24.88
C GLN A 294 -12.09 0.80 -24.37
N SER A 295 -12.99 1.49 -25.06
CA SER A 295 -13.46 2.83 -24.68
C SER A 295 -14.25 2.85 -23.36
N ALA A 296 -14.89 1.74 -23.00
CA ALA A 296 -15.56 1.59 -21.71
C ALA A 296 -14.52 1.36 -20.60
N LEU A 297 -13.52 0.49 -20.84
CA LEU A 297 -12.43 0.26 -19.90
C LEU A 297 -11.69 1.56 -19.55
N GLU A 298 -11.27 2.31 -20.58
CA GLU A 298 -10.56 3.59 -20.40
C GLU A 298 -11.39 4.57 -19.57
N ARG A 299 -12.68 4.71 -19.87
CA ARG A 299 -13.60 5.58 -19.10
C ARG A 299 -13.74 5.13 -17.66
N ASN A 300 -13.90 3.83 -17.43
CA ASN A 300 -14.09 3.28 -16.09
C ASN A 300 -12.83 3.46 -15.24
N LEU A 301 -11.64 3.24 -15.83
CA LEU A 301 -10.35 3.48 -15.17
C LEU A 301 -10.18 4.96 -14.84
N LEU A 302 -10.39 5.86 -15.80
CA LEU A 302 -10.28 7.30 -15.56
C LEU A 302 -11.25 7.77 -14.46
N SER A 303 -12.49 7.28 -14.47
CA SER A 303 -13.47 7.61 -13.43
C SER A 303 -13.07 7.08 -12.05
N ALA A 304 -12.49 5.88 -11.98
CA ALA A 304 -12.09 5.26 -10.72
C ALA A 304 -10.78 5.84 -10.16
N THR A 305 -9.88 6.32 -11.03
CA THR A 305 -8.64 6.99 -10.60
C THR A 305 -8.92 8.31 -9.89
N GLY A 306 -9.93 9.06 -10.34
CA GLY A 306 -10.28 10.38 -9.81
C GLY A 306 -9.53 11.53 -10.52
N THR A 307 -10.11 12.73 -10.50
CA THR A 307 -9.64 13.88 -11.29
C THR A 307 -8.32 14.49 -10.80
N ASP A 308 -8.02 14.36 -9.51
CA ASP A 308 -6.83 14.94 -8.89
C ASP A 308 -5.66 13.94 -8.76
N CYS A 309 -5.87 12.70 -9.22
CA CYS A 309 -4.87 11.64 -9.12
C CYS A 309 -4.03 11.52 -10.39
N PHE A 310 -2.77 11.14 -10.21
CA PHE A 310 -1.86 10.92 -11.33
C PHE A 310 -2.23 9.61 -12.06
N VAL A 311 -2.74 9.73 -13.30
CA VAL A 311 -3.36 8.62 -14.02
C VAL A 311 -2.40 7.46 -14.32
N ALA A 312 -1.12 7.73 -14.56
CA ALA A 312 -0.13 6.67 -14.77
C ALA A 312 0.43 6.08 -13.46
N GLY A 313 0.13 6.69 -12.30
CA GLY A 313 0.76 6.38 -11.02
C GLY A 313 0.45 4.99 -10.45
N TYR A 314 1.31 4.56 -9.52
CA TYR A 314 1.18 3.30 -8.76
C TYR A 314 0.08 3.34 -7.70
N GLN A 315 -0.27 4.51 -7.15
CA GLN A 315 -1.24 4.59 -6.06
C GLN A 315 -2.68 4.34 -6.53
N SER A 316 -3.16 5.15 -7.45
CA SER A 316 -4.56 5.11 -7.92
C SER A 316 -4.67 4.97 -9.43
N GLY A 317 -3.55 4.85 -10.13
CA GLY A 317 -3.48 4.91 -11.58
C GLY A 317 -3.33 3.55 -12.27
N ILE A 318 -3.00 3.62 -13.56
CA ILE A 318 -2.88 2.49 -14.48
C ILE A 318 -1.77 1.53 -14.05
N ALA A 319 -0.67 2.00 -13.45
CA ALA A 319 0.36 1.11 -12.94
C ALA A 319 -0.18 0.15 -11.87
N ARG A 320 -1.04 0.63 -10.94
CA ARG A 320 -1.69 -0.26 -9.96
C ARG A 320 -2.60 -1.29 -10.62
N PHE A 321 -3.36 -0.83 -11.62
CA PHE A 321 -4.26 -1.70 -12.37
C PHE A 321 -3.51 -2.81 -13.10
N LEU A 322 -2.40 -2.48 -13.76
CA LEU A 322 -1.57 -3.46 -14.47
C LEU A 322 -0.87 -4.42 -13.50
N LEU A 323 -0.41 -3.97 -12.33
CA LEU A 323 0.07 -4.85 -11.27
C LEU A 323 -1.02 -5.84 -10.82
N TYR A 324 -2.25 -5.38 -10.64
CA TYR A 324 -3.36 -6.27 -10.33
C TYR A 324 -3.70 -7.21 -11.49
N TRP A 325 -3.61 -6.74 -12.73
CA TRP A 325 -3.75 -7.58 -13.92
C TRP A 325 -2.72 -8.70 -13.96
N ILE A 326 -1.47 -8.43 -13.58
CA ILE A 326 -0.45 -9.49 -13.44
C ILE A 326 -0.83 -10.44 -12.30
N TYR A 327 -1.15 -9.89 -11.12
CA TYR A 327 -1.53 -10.68 -9.95
C TYR A 327 -2.69 -11.66 -10.25
N ARG A 328 -3.76 -11.22 -10.92
CA ARG A 328 -4.91 -12.07 -11.22
C ARG A 328 -4.57 -13.18 -12.24
N ASN A 329 -3.69 -12.90 -13.20
CA ASN A 329 -3.33 -13.84 -14.28
C ASN A 329 -2.11 -14.72 -13.94
N ALA A 330 -1.36 -14.39 -12.90
CA ALA A 330 -0.25 -15.20 -12.42
C ALA A 330 -0.75 -16.48 -11.72
N ASP A 331 0.03 -17.55 -11.86
CA ASP A 331 -0.16 -18.80 -11.10
C ASP A 331 -0.23 -18.49 -9.59
N LYS A 332 -1.11 -19.16 -8.85
CA LYS A 332 -1.30 -18.93 -7.39
C LYS A 332 0.01 -18.94 -6.59
N VAL A 333 1.00 -19.73 -7.01
CA VAL A 333 2.33 -19.80 -6.38
C VAL A 333 3.18 -18.54 -6.64
N LYS A 334 3.03 -17.92 -7.83
CA LYS A 334 3.77 -16.72 -8.27
C LYS A 334 3.11 -15.41 -7.81
N ARG A 335 1.85 -15.44 -7.35
CA ARG A 335 1.08 -14.29 -6.86
C ARG A 335 1.69 -13.59 -5.63
N LYS A 336 2.56 -14.27 -4.87
CA LYS A 336 2.87 -13.94 -3.47
C LYS A 336 3.72 -12.69 -3.24
N HIS A 337 4.22 -12.02 -4.27
CA HIS A 337 5.24 -10.98 -4.10
C HIS A 337 4.79 -9.56 -4.47
N ILE A 338 3.75 -9.38 -5.30
CA ILE A 338 3.38 -8.04 -5.76
C ILE A 338 2.86 -7.20 -4.58
N PRO A 339 3.49 -6.06 -4.27
CA PRO A 339 3.07 -5.22 -3.16
C PRO A 339 1.80 -4.48 -3.55
N PHE A 340 0.73 -4.62 -2.77
CA PHE A 340 -0.45 -3.74 -2.81
C PHE A 340 -0.48 -2.94 -1.50
N LEU A 341 0.43 -1.97 -1.41
CA LEU A 341 0.61 -1.09 -0.25
C LEU A 341 -0.27 0.15 -0.30
#